data_AF-A0A6I5WHR9-F1
#
_entry.id   AF-A0A6I5WHR9-F1
#
_cell.length_a   1.000
_cell.length_b   1.000
_cell.length_c   1.000
_cell.angle_alpha   90.00
_cell.angle_beta   90.00
_cell.angle_gamma   90.00
#
_symmetry.space_group_name_H-M   'P 1'
#
loop_
_entity.id
_entity.type
_entity.pdbx_description
1 polymer ?
#
loop_
_entity_poly.entity_id
_entity_poly.type
_entity_poly.pdbx_seq_one_letter_code
_entity_poly.pdbx_strand_id
1 'polypeptide(L)' 'MDQPTGFVLAVDAVTRHVTSARPDAPIRPEPPRTPRLAATRRASAATLRRLADRIQPAPVPAPPRCS' A
#
# COMPACT_ATOMS: atom_id res chain seq x y z
N MET A 1 0.44 -9.02 -34.16
CA MET A 1 0.32 -7.54 -34.25
C MET A 1 -0.30 -7.06 -32.95
N ASP A 2 0.47 -7.19 -31.87
CA ASP A 2 0.21 -6.66 -30.53
C ASP A 2 0.76 -5.21 -30.54
N GLN A 3 0.11 -4.11 -30.14
CA GLN A 3 -1.02 -3.96 -29.24
C GLN A 3 -1.57 -2.52 -29.40
N PRO A 4 -2.72 -2.28 -30.07
CA PRO A 4 -3.32 -0.94 -30.12
C PRO A 4 -3.80 -0.47 -28.73
N THR A 5 -4.07 -1.40 -27.82
CA THR A 5 -4.55 -1.12 -26.46
C THR A 5 -3.56 -0.30 -25.64
N GLY A 6 -2.26 -0.60 -25.72
CA GLY A 6 -1.24 0.15 -24.97
C GLY A 6 -1.16 1.60 -25.41
N PHE A 7 -1.23 1.84 -26.71
CA PHE A 7 -1.26 3.17 -27.30
C PHE A 7 -2.52 3.94 -26.88
N VAL A 8 -3.70 3.33 -26.99
CA VAL A 8 -4.98 3.97 -26.59
C VAL A 8 -4.99 4.33 -25.10
N LEU A 9 -4.50 3.45 -24.22
CA LEU A 9 -4.39 3.72 -22.79
C LEU A 9 -3.41 4.86 -22.49
N ALA A 10 -2.28 4.91 -23.20
CA ALA A 10 -1.32 5.98 -23.03
C ALA A 10 -1.90 7.34 -23.45
N VAL A 11 -2.62 7.40 -24.58
CA VAL A 11 -3.29 8.62 -25.03
C VAL A 11 -4.37 9.06 -24.03
N ASP A 12 -5.23 8.16 -23.56
CA ASP A 12 -6.28 8.51 -22.57
C ASP A 12 -5.68 9.06 -21.26
N ALA A 13 -4.60 8.43 -20.77
CA ALA A 13 -3.91 8.88 -19.56
C ALA A 13 -3.34 10.30 -19.71
N VAL A 14 -2.67 10.57 -20.85
CA VAL A 14 -2.10 11.90 -21.14
C VAL A 14 -3.19 12.95 -21.30
N THR A 15 -4.23 12.66 -22.08
CA THR A 15 -5.35 13.58 -22.30
C THR A 15 -6.06 13.90 -20.99
N ARG A 16 -6.31 12.90 -20.14
CA ARG A 16 -6.93 13.10 -18.83
C ARG A 16 -6.05 13.95 -17.91
N HIS A 17 -4.75 13.70 -17.88
CA HIS A 17 -3.82 14.48 -17.06
C HIS A 17 -3.82 15.96 -17.45
N VAL A 18 -3.64 16.27 -18.74
CA VAL A 18 -3.59 17.65 -19.26
C VAL A 18 -4.92 18.37 -19.06
N THR A 19 -6.05 17.69 -19.28
CA THR A 19 -7.38 18.31 -19.11
C THR A 19 -7.72 18.56 -17.64
N SER A 20 -7.30 17.68 -16.74
CA SER A 20 -7.49 17.85 -15.28
C SER A 20 -6.62 18.94 -14.66
N ALA A 21 -5.47 19.26 -15.26
CA ALA A 21 -4.55 20.29 -14.78
C ALA A 21 -4.98 21.73 -15.13
N ARG A 22 -6.08 21.90 -15.89
CA ARG A 22 -6.59 23.22 -16.24
C ARG A 22 -7.15 23.93 -15.01
N PRO A 23 -6.96 25.26 -14.89
CA PRO A 23 -7.46 26.03 -13.75
C PRO A 23 -8.98 25.94 -13.59
N ASP A 24 -9.72 25.82 -14.70
CA ASP A 24 -11.19 25.73 -14.72
C ASP A 24 -11.71 24.28 -14.72
N ALA A 25 -10.83 23.28 -14.55
CA ALA A 25 -11.27 21.89 -14.55
C ALA A 25 -12.20 21.62 -13.35
N PRO A 26 -13.31 20.90 -13.55
CA PRO A 26 -14.21 20.57 -12.45
C PRO A 26 -13.49 19.68 -11.43
N ILE A 27 -13.38 20.16 -10.19
CA ILE A 27 -12.80 19.41 -9.09
C ILE A 27 -13.77 18.30 -8.68
N ARG A 28 -13.35 17.04 -8.84
CA ARG A 28 -14.07 15.89 -8.29
C ARG A 28 -13.39 15.46 -7.00
N PRO A 29 -14.13 15.34 -5.88
CA PRO A 29 -13.56 14.78 -4.65
C PRO A 29 -13.14 13.33 -4.91
N GLU A 30 -11.92 12.98 -4.48
CA GLU A 30 -11.42 11.61 -4.57
C GLU A 30 -12.33 10.69 -3.73
N PRO A 31 -12.91 9.63 -4.33
CA PRO A 31 -13.74 8.70 -3.57
C PRO A 31 -12.89 7.97 -2.53
N PRO A 32 -13.46 7.62 -1.36
CA PRO A 32 -12.74 6.87 -0.35
C PRO A 32 -12.26 5.54 -0.94
N ARG A 33 -10.94 5.33 -0.92
CA ARG A 33 -10.33 4.10 -1.44
C ARG A 33 -10.64 2.96 -0.49
N THR A 34 -11.40 1.96 -0.94
CA THR A 34 -11.66 0.75 -0.17
C THR A 34 -10.39 -0.12 -0.14
N PRO A 35 -9.82 -0.40 1.05
CA PRO A 35 -8.61 -1.21 1.12
C PRO A 35 -8.97 -2.69 0.91
N ARG A 36 -8.93 -3.14 -0.35
CA ARG A 36 -9.30 -4.50 -0.78
C ARG A 36 -8.57 -5.63 -0.03
N LEU A 37 -7.38 -5.34 0.53
CA LEU A 37 -6.53 -6.31 1.23
C LEU A 37 -6.37 -6.02 2.72
N ALA A 38 -7.23 -5.20 3.33
CA ALA A 38 -7.10 -4.86 4.74
C ALA A 38 -7.17 -6.09 5.66
N ALA A 39 -8.13 -6.98 5.42
CA ALA A 39 -8.33 -8.17 6.24
C ALA A 39 -7.17 -9.17 6.12
N THR A 40 -6.72 -9.43 4.89
CA THR A 40 -5.58 -10.33 4.63
C THR A 40 -4.29 -9.78 5.22
N ARG A 41 -4.00 -8.48 5.06
CA ARG A 41 -2.83 -7.84 5.68
C ARG A 41 -2.83 -7.97 7.20
N ARG A 42 -3.97 -7.76 7.86
CA ARG A 42 -4.09 -7.92 9.32
C ARG A 42 -3.88 -9.37 9.75
N ALA A 43 -4.47 -10.32 9.03
CA ALA A 43 -4.30 -11.75 9.31
C ALA A 43 -2.83 -12.16 9.16
N SER A 44 -2.18 -11.77 8.06
CA SER A 44 -0.76 -12.03 7.83
C SER A 44 0.11 -11.41 8.92
N ALA A 45 -0.14 -10.16 9.31
CA ALA A 45 0.60 -9.51 10.38
C ALA A 45 0.46 -10.26 11.72
N ALA A 46 -0.74 -10.72 12.06
CA ALA A 46 -0.98 -11.51 13.27
C ALA A 46 -0.24 -12.86 13.23
N THR A 47 -0.27 -13.55 12.10
CA THR A 47 0.43 -14.83 11.93
C THR A 47 1.95 -14.66 12.04
N LEU A 48 2.49 -13.63 11.39
CA LEU A 48 3.93 -13.30 11.46
C LEU A 48 4.35 -12.94 12.88
N ARG A 49 3.51 -12.20 13.63
CA ARG A 49 3.81 -11.87 15.02
C ARG A 49 3.87 -13.13 15.90
N ARG A 50 2.88 -14.02 15.79
CA ARG A 50 2.90 -15.30 16.53
C ARG A 50 4.09 -16.18 16.16
N LEU A 51 4.49 -16.16 14.89
CA LEU A 51 5.68 -16.89 14.44
C LEU A 51 6.94 -16.31 15.09
N ALA A 52 7.07 -14.98 15.08
CA ALA A 52 8.19 -14.30 15.74
C ALA A 52 8.24 -14.63 17.23
N ASP A 53 7.10 -14.55 17.92
CA ASP A 53 7.03 -14.84 19.36
C ASP A 53 7.39 -16.30 19.69
N ARG A 54 7.23 -17.24 18.74
CA ARG A 54 7.63 -18.65 18.91
C ARG A 54 9.10 -18.91 18.63
N ILE A 55 9.70 -18.18 17.68
CA ILE A 55 11.08 -18.38 17.26
C ILE A 55 12.04 -17.57 18.13
N GLN A 56 11.57 -16.48 18.74
CA GLN A 56 12.41 -15.63 19.56
C GLN A 56 12.99 -16.42 20.75
N PRO A 57 14.33 -16.48 20.89
CA PRO A 57 14.96 -17.08 22.06
C PRO A 57 14.58 -16.29 23.31
N ALA A 58 14.50 -16.99 24.45
CA ALA A 58 14.18 -16.36 25.73
C ALA A 58 15.13 -15.17 25.97
N PRO A 59 14.62 -13.98 26.32
CA PRO A 59 15.46 -12.83 26.59
C PRO A 59 16.39 -13.16 27.74
N VAL A 60 17.70 -13.00 27.51
CA VAL A 60 18.73 -13.19 28.54
C VAL A 60 18.52 -12.12 29.61
N PRO A 61 18.41 -12.48 30.91
CA PRO A 61 18.27 -11.50 31.97
C PRO A 61 19.44 -10.53 31.95
N ALA A 62 19.13 -9.23 32.05
CA ALA A 62 20.15 -8.20 32.12
C ALA A 62 21.03 -8.41 33.36
N PRO A 63 22.34 -8.20 33.27
CA PRO A 63 23.23 -8.34 34.42
C PRO A 63 22.81 -7.38 35.53
N PRO A 64 22.94 -7.79 36.82
CA PRO A 64 22.63 -6.92 37.94
C PRO A 64 23.47 -5.65 37.84
N ARG A 65 22.81 -4.50 37.94
CA ARG A 65 23.50 -3.20 37.99
C ARG A 65 24.11 -3.05 39.37
N CYS A 66 25.43 -2.85 39.45
CA CYS A 66 26.08 -2.43 40.68
C CYS A 66 25.63 -1.00 41.01
N SER A 67 25.10 -0.81 42.22
CA SER A 67 24.83 0.49 42.84
C SER A 67 26.08 1.06 43.48
#